data_AF-A0AB39HB40-F1
#
_entry.id   AF-A0AB39HB40-F1
#
_cell.length_a   1.000
_cell.length_b   1.000
_cell.length_c   1.000
_cell.angle_alpha   90.00
_cell.angle_beta   90.00
_cell.angle_gamma   90.00
#
_symmetry.space_group_name_H-M   'P 1'
#
loop_
_entity.id
_entity.type
_entity.pdbx_description
1 polymer ?
#
loop_
_entity_poly.entity_id
_entity_poly.type
_entity_poly.pdbx_seq_one_letter_code
_entity_poly.pdbx_strand_id
1 'polypeptide(L)'
;MSSTISIEVSPKEAHLHLIQRQREEEAKAYARKKARERQQQLASMGMYGDLDGSRKEVQSQLDKAIEGFEKFLEGKYHSLSKTAKLLPILKTIPKKDREALISDALDVMLNSVDNVSLTGVVHRLGDLVEVSVNFIREREANSKLTSKLKRALEQQSSAAGRMRAIQYSLRVNHQTWEEWSPDVKVVLGQIILHVLMESTDLFETETREVNASSYF
;
A
#
# COMPACT_ATOMS: atom_id res chain seq x y z
N MET A 1 -4.62 36.98 45.34
CA MET A 1 -5.53 37.93 44.65
C MET A 1 -5.24 37.82 43.16
N SER A 2 -6.15 37.24 42.37
CA SER A 2 -5.98 37.11 40.93
C SER A 2 -6.59 38.35 40.26
N SER A 3 -5.75 39.17 39.63
CA SER A 3 -6.19 40.38 38.92
C SER A 3 -6.82 39.98 37.59
N THR A 4 -8.14 40.06 37.49
CA THR A 4 -8.85 39.88 36.23
C THR A 4 -8.53 41.07 35.32
N ILE A 5 -7.82 40.82 34.21
CA ILE A 5 -7.57 41.83 33.19
C ILE A 5 -8.82 41.91 32.32
N SER A 6 -9.64 42.93 32.54
CA SER A 6 -10.78 43.27 31.68
C SER A 6 -10.31 44.16 30.54
N ILE A 7 -10.26 43.60 29.33
CA ILE A 7 -9.95 44.33 28.10
C ILE A 7 -11.27 44.89 27.56
N GLU A 8 -11.40 46.22 27.55
CA GLU A 8 -12.54 46.89 26.92
C GLU A 8 -12.37 46.87 25.40
N VAL A 9 -13.21 46.10 24.72
CA VAL A 9 -13.23 46.00 23.25
C VAL A 9 -14.38 46.86 22.75
N SER A 10 -14.12 47.73 21.77
CA SER A 10 -15.19 48.59 21.23
C SER A 10 -16.30 47.74 20.57
N PRO A 11 -17.57 48.19 20.55
CA PRO A 11 -18.66 47.46 19.91
C PRO A 11 -18.38 47.09 18.43
N LYS A 12 -17.61 47.93 17.72
CA LYS A 12 -17.18 47.68 16.34
C LYS A 12 -16.16 46.55 16.24
N GLU A 13 -15.18 46.51 17.14
CA GLU A 13 -14.18 45.43 17.20
C GLU A 13 -14.82 44.11 17.63
N ALA A 14 -15.74 44.13 18.61
CA ALA A 14 -16.50 42.94 19.01
C ALA A 14 -17.32 42.37 17.84
N HIS A 15 -17.94 43.23 17.03
CA HIS A 15 -18.65 42.82 15.81
C HIS A 15 -17.71 42.23 14.75
N LEU A 16 -16.53 42.82 14.54
CA LEU A 16 -15.51 42.28 13.62
C LEU A 16 -15.01 40.89 14.09
N HIS A 17 -14.77 40.71 15.38
CA HIS A 17 -14.39 39.41 15.94
C HIS A 17 -15.47 38.34 15.76
N LEU A 18 -16.75 38.71 15.91
CA LEU A 18 -17.86 37.79 15.65
C LEU A 18 -17.92 37.36 14.17
N ILE A 19 -17.78 38.30 13.25
CA ILE A 19 -17.73 38.01 11.81
C ILE A 19 -16.53 37.12 11.47
N GLN A 20 -15.35 37.42 12.03
CA GLN A 20 -14.16 36.62 11.81
C GLN A 20 -14.34 35.19 12.33
N ARG A 21 -14.91 35.03 13.53
CA ARG A 21 -15.20 33.71 14.10
C ARG A 21 -16.18 32.92 13.25
N GLN A 22 -17.24 33.56 12.74
CA GLN A 22 -18.18 32.93 11.81
C GLN A 22 -17.47 32.44 10.54
N ARG A 23 -16.63 33.28 9.93
CA ARG A 23 -15.83 32.89 8.75
C ARG A 23 -14.88 31.73 9.04
N GLU A 24 -14.25 31.72 10.21
CA GLU A 24 -13.38 30.61 10.62
C GLU A 24 -14.17 29.31 10.84
N GLU A 25 -15.36 29.39 11.43
CA GLU A 25 -16.25 28.24 11.63
C GLU A 25 -16.78 27.70 10.30
N GLU A 26 -17.19 28.57 9.37
CA GLU A 26 -17.59 28.21 8.01
C GLU A 26 -16.45 27.57 7.22
N ALA A 27 -15.24 28.13 7.30
CA ALA A 27 -14.05 27.57 6.66
C ALA A 27 -13.71 26.18 7.22
N LYS A 28 -13.79 26.00 8.55
CA LYS A 28 -13.62 24.69 9.19
C LYS A 28 -14.68 23.69 8.74
N ALA A 29 -15.95 24.11 8.67
CA ALA A 29 -17.06 23.26 8.21
C ALA A 29 -16.88 22.82 6.75
N TYR A 30 -16.52 23.76 5.86
CA TYR A 30 -16.22 23.48 4.45
C TYR A 30 -15.03 22.52 4.29
N ALA A 31 -13.93 22.75 5.01
CA ALA A 31 -12.77 21.88 4.98
C ALA A 31 -13.11 20.45 5.44
N ARG A 32 -13.90 20.31 6.51
CA ARG A 32 -14.39 18.99 6.99
C ARG A 32 -15.26 18.30 5.95
N LYS A 33 -16.19 19.03 5.31
CA LYS A 33 -17.05 18.49 4.25
C LYS A 33 -16.21 17.96 3.08
N LYS A 34 -15.28 18.78 2.57
CA LYS A 34 -14.41 18.42 1.45
C LYS A 34 -13.49 17.22 1.78
N ALA A 35 -12.96 17.17 3.01
CA ALA A 35 -12.16 16.04 3.47
C ALA A 35 -12.99 14.74 3.52
N ARG A 36 -14.23 14.81 4.03
CA ARG A 36 -15.16 13.67 4.08
C ARG A 36 -15.56 13.20 2.68
N GLU A 37 -15.86 14.12 1.77
CA GLU A 37 -16.16 13.79 0.36
C GLU A 37 -14.97 13.09 -0.31
N ARG A 38 -13.74 13.57 -0.08
CA ARG A 38 -12.54 12.90 -0.58
C ARG A 38 -12.38 11.49 -0.01
N GLN A 39 -12.58 11.31 1.29
CA GLN A 39 -12.51 9.98 1.92
C GLN A 39 -13.56 9.02 1.36
N GLN A 40 -14.79 9.50 1.16
CA GLN A 40 -15.86 8.71 0.55
C GLN A 40 -15.55 8.34 -0.90
N GLN A 41 -14.99 9.27 -1.69
CA GLN A 41 -14.55 8.99 -3.06
C GLN A 41 -13.45 7.92 -3.09
N LEU A 42 -12.41 8.06 -2.26
CA LEU A 42 -11.32 7.08 -2.20
C LEU A 42 -11.82 5.69 -1.78
N ALA A 43 -12.70 5.62 -0.77
CA ALA A 43 -13.34 4.37 -0.35
C ALA A 43 -14.19 3.75 -1.46
N SER A 44 -15.01 4.55 -2.17
CA SER A 44 -15.83 4.07 -3.29
C SER A 44 -15.01 3.55 -4.48
N MET A 45 -13.76 4.02 -4.62
CA MET A 45 -12.82 3.55 -5.62
C MET A 45 -11.98 2.35 -5.14
N GLY A 46 -12.22 1.85 -3.93
CA GLY A 46 -11.44 0.77 -3.32
C GLY A 46 -10.01 1.15 -2.95
N MET A 47 -9.68 2.44 -2.94
CA MET A 47 -8.34 2.94 -2.61
C MET A 47 -8.17 3.16 -1.11
N TYR A 48 -8.43 2.12 -0.32
CA TYR A 48 -8.34 2.17 1.14
C TYR A 48 -6.92 2.51 1.62
N GLY A 49 -5.88 2.08 0.91
CA GLY A 49 -4.49 2.44 1.20
C GLY A 49 -4.17 3.93 1.00
N ASP A 50 -5.05 4.71 0.39
CA ASP A 50 -4.90 6.16 0.24
C ASP A 50 -5.70 6.96 1.30
N LEU A 51 -6.42 6.27 2.20
CA LEU A 51 -7.06 6.90 3.35
C LEU A 51 -6.04 7.13 4.47
N ASP A 52 -6.02 8.34 5.03
CA ASP A 52 -5.06 8.72 6.08
C ASP A 52 -5.12 7.81 7.33
N GLY A 53 -6.31 7.31 7.68
CA GLY A 53 -6.49 6.38 8.80
C GLY A 53 -5.83 5.02 8.53
N SER A 54 -6.16 4.42 7.39
CA SER A 54 -5.62 3.14 6.96
C SER A 54 -4.11 3.18 6.74
N ARG A 55 -3.57 4.29 6.20
CA ARG A 55 -2.11 4.49 6.08
C ARG A 55 -1.40 4.48 7.43
N LYS A 56 -1.97 5.14 8.45
CA LYS A 56 -1.40 5.14 9.80
C LYS A 56 -1.42 3.75 10.43
N GLU A 57 -2.50 3.01 10.18
CA GLU A 57 -2.65 1.64 10.67
C GLU A 57 -1.61 0.70 10.04
N VAL A 58 -1.44 0.77 8.72
CA VAL A 58 -0.37 0.06 7.98
C VAL A 58 0.99 0.42 8.53
N GLN A 59 1.28 1.72 8.70
CA GLN A 59 2.58 2.17 9.19
C GLN A 59 2.87 1.67 10.61
N SER A 60 1.84 1.49 11.44
CA SER A 60 2.00 0.95 12.80
C SER A 60 2.29 -0.56 12.84
N GLN A 61 1.97 -1.29 11.76
CA GLN A 61 2.16 -2.74 11.65
C GLN A 61 3.31 -3.11 10.68
N LEU A 62 3.87 -2.13 9.96
CA LEU A 62 4.92 -2.35 8.97
C LEU A 62 6.16 -3.03 9.56
N ASP A 63 6.61 -2.57 10.73
CA ASP A 63 7.79 -3.16 11.39
C ASP A 63 7.56 -4.64 11.75
N LYS A 64 6.34 -4.99 12.19
CA LYS A 64 5.97 -6.39 12.48
C LYS A 64 5.92 -7.22 11.20
N ALA A 65 5.36 -6.68 10.13
CA ALA A 65 5.32 -7.36 8.83
C ALA A 65 6.72 -7.64 8.29
N ILE A 66 7.64 -6.67 8.40
CA ILE A 66 9.04 -6.82 8.00
C ILE A 66 9.73 -7.88 8.88
N GLU A 67 9.57 -7.80 10.21
CA GLU A 67 10.16 -8.76 11.14
C GLU A 67 9.65 -10.18 10.88
N GLY A 68 8.35 -10.34 10.66
CA GLY A 68 7.73 -11.61 10.34
C GLY A 68 8.22 -12.17 9.00
N PHE A 69 8.42 -11.32 8.00
CA PHE A 69 9.03 -11.74 6.74
C PHE A 69 10.48 -12.20 6.90
N GLU A 70 11.31 -11.48 7.64
CA GLU A 70 12.70 -11.90 7.87
C GLU A 70 12.76 -13.22 8.68
N LYS A 71 11.91 -13.38 9.70
CA LYS A 71 11.75 -14.64 10.45
C LYS A 71 11.32 -15.79 9.54
N PHE A 72 10.39 -15.54 8.61
CA PHE A 72 9.99 -16.50 7.60
C PHE A 72 11.19 -16.90 6.72
N LEU A 73 12.01 -15.96 6.25
CA LEU A 73 13.18 -16.29 5.44
C LEU A 73 14.20 -17.19 6.18
N GLU A 74 14.29 -17.08 7.51
CA GLU A 74 15.15 -17.92 8.36
C GLU A 74 14.54 -19.29 8.69
N GLY A 75 13.26 -19.49 8.38
CA GLY A 75 12.50 -20.71 8.66
C GLY A 75 13.08 -21.97 7.99
N LYS A 76 12.83 -23.12 8.63
CA LYS A 76 13.16 -24.44 8.08
C LYS A 76 11.93 -25.00 7.36
N TYR A 77 12.06 -25.18 6.05
CA TYR A 77 10.99 -25.72 5.20
C TYR A 77 11.34 -27.11 4.70
N HIS A 78 10.33 -27.95 4.55
CA HIS A 78 10.49 -29.27 3.94
C HIS A 78 11.00 -29.11 2.50
N SER A 79 12.06 -29.83 2.13
CA SER A 79 12.75 -29.67 0.84
C SER A 79 11.84 -29.88 -0.39
N LEU A 80 10.83 -30.73 -0.25
CA LEU A 80 9.83 -30.97 -1.30
C LEU A 80 8.75 -29.88 -1.42
N SER A 81 8.62 -28.98 -0.43
CA SER A 81 7.57 -27.95 -0.43
C SER A 81 7.81 -26.93 -1.54
N LYS A 82 6.72 -26.41 -2.13
CA LYS A 82 6.78 -25.33 -3.13
C LYS A 82 7.46 -24.08 -2.55
N THR A 83 7.21 -23.80 -1.27
CA THR A 83 7.87 -22.74 -0.51
C THR A 83 9.38 -22.89 -0.49
N ALA A 84 9.91 -24.06 -0.11
CA ALA A 84 11.36 -24.29 -0.07
C ALA A 84 12.02 -24.09 -1.44
N LYS A 85 11.32 -24.43 -2.53
CA LYS A 85 11.83 -24.27 -3.90
C LYS A 85 11.94 -22.81 -4.33
N LEU A 86 11.02 -21.94 -3.90
CA LEU A 86 10.97 -20.53 -4.33
C LEU A 86 11.53 -19.54 -3.31
N LEU A 87 11.74 -19.97 -2.06
CA LEU A 87 12.39 -19.17 -1.02
C LEU A 87 13.73 -18.55 -1.45
N PRO A 88 14.60 -19.24 -2.24
CA PRO A 88 15.85 -18.63 -2.71
C PRO A 88 15.64 -17.33 -3.49
N ILE A 89 14.55 -17.18 -4.25
CA ILE A 89 14.24 -15.95 -4.99
C ILE A 89 14.13 -14.77 -4.02
N LEU A 90 13.36 -14.94 -2.94
CA LEU A 90 13.17 -13.90 -1.92
C LEU A 90 14.47 -13.62 -1.15
N LYS A 91 15.32 -14.63 -0.94
CA LYS A 91 16.64 -14.46 -0.30
C LYS A 91 17.65 -13.67 -1.14
N THR A 92 17.52 -13.69 -2.46
CA THR A 92 18.40 -12.87 -3.33
C THR A 92 18.12 -11.38 -3.25
N ILE A 93 16.92 -10.98 -2.78
CA ILE A 93 16.54 -9.58 -2.62
C ILE A 93 17.37 -8.97 -1.47
N PRO A 94 18.02 -7.81 -1.66
CA PRO A 94 18.69 -7.10 -0.57
C PRO A 94 17.71 -6.68 0.52
N LYS A 95 18.13 -6.68 1.80
CA LYS A 95 17.25 -6.39 2.94
C LYS A 95 16.42 -5.10 2.76
N LYS A 96 17.05 -4.00 2.32
CA LYS A 96 16.36 -2.73 2.08
C LYS A 96 15.23 -2.85 1.04
N ASP A 97 15.41 -3.67 0.02
CA ASP A 97 14.38 -3.88 -1.01
C ASP A 97 13.30 -4.87 -0.55
N ARG A 98 13.61 -5.75 0.41
CA ARG A 98 12.60 -6.59 1.08
C ARG A 98 11.65 -5.72 1.90
N GLU A 99 12.17 -4.74 2.63
CA GLU A 99 11.35 -3.78 3.40
C GLU A 99 10.39 -3.02 2.47
N ALA A 100 10.88 -2.55 1.32
CA ALA A 100 10.05 -1.90 0.32
C ALA A 100 9.00 -2.85 -0.28
N LEU A 101 9.38 -4.10 -0.59
CA LEU A 101 8.44 -5.12 -1.07
C LEU A 101 7.30 -5.39 -0.08
N ILE A 102 7.62 -5.49 1.22
CA ILE A 102 6.62 -5.73 2.27
C ILE A 102 5.70 -4.52 2.45
N SER A 103 6.25 -3.30 2.41
CA SER A 103 5.43 -2.08 2.39
C SER A 103 4.48 -2.06 1.20
N ASP A 104 4.97 -2.36 -0.01
CA ASP A 104 4.16 -2.38 -1.23
C ASP A 104 3.11 -3.49 -1.19
N ALA A 105 3.42 -4.63 -0.57
CA ALA A 105 2.50 -5.75 -0.41
C ALA A 105 1.35 -5.41 0.54
N LEU A 106 1.61 -4.72 1.65
CA LEU A 106 0.57 -4.18 2.53
C LEU A 106 -0.35 -3.21 1.77
N ASP A 107 0.22 -2.27 0.99
CA ASP A 107 -0.56 -1.37 0.14
C ASP A 107 -1.45 -2.13 -0.86
N VAL A 108 -0.91 -3.20 -1.49
CA VAL A 108 -1.68 -4.04 -2.42
C VAL A 108 -2.81 -4.76 -1.71
N MET A 109 -2.57 -5.32 -0.53
CA MET A 109 -3.61 -5.98 0.26
C MET A 109 -4.71 -5.00 0.67
N LEU A 110 -4.37 -3.82 1.21
CA LEU A 110 -5.36 -2.80 1.61
C LEU A 110 -6.25 -2.37 0.45
N ASN A 111 -5.65 -2.06 -0.70
CA ASN A 111 -6.40 -1.63 -1.89
C ASN A 111 -7.16 -2.78 -2.56
N SER A 112 -7.03 -4.00 -2.04
CA SER A 112 -7.77 -5.17 -2.50
C SER A 112 -8.85 -5.61 -1.50
N VAL A 113 -8.89 -5.03 -0.29
CA VAL A 113 -9.95 -5.26 0.69
C VAL A 113 -11.31 -4.93 0.05
N ASP A 114 -12.28 -5.82 0.27
CA ASP A 114 -13.66 -5.79 -0.24
C ASP A 114 -13.88 -5.84 -1.76
N ASN A 115 -12.85 -5.62 -2.58
CA ASN A 115 -12.99 -5.46 -4.02
C ASN A 115 -12.40 -6.59 -4.85
N VAL A 116 -11.67 -7.52 -4.21
CA VAL A 116 -10.93 -8.57 -4.90
C VAL A 116 -11.07 -9.88 -4.15
N SER A 117 -11.26 -10.97 -4.88
CA SER A 117 -11.22 -12.31 -4.30
C SER A 117 -9.82 -12.61 -3.74
N LEU A 118 -9.74 -13.53 -2.76
CA LEU A 118 -8.47 -13.98 -2.21
C LEU A 118 -7.48 -14.43 -3.31
N THR A 119 -7.99 -15.15 -4.31
CA THR A 119 -7.21 -15.55 -5.49
C THR A 119 -6.65 -14.35 -6.25
N GLY A 120 -7.46 -13.30 -6.46
CA GLY A 120 -6.99 -12.08 -7.11
C GLY A 120 -5.94 -11.32 -6.29
N VAL A 121 -6.03 -11.32 -4.96
CA VAL A 121 -4.99 -10.78 -4.07
C VAL A 121 -3.68 -11.54 -4.26
N VAL A 122 -3.74 -12.88 -4.25
CA VAL A 122 -2.55 -13.74 -4.47
C VAL A 122 -1.88 -13.42 -5.80
N HIS A 123 -2.63 -13.28 -6.89
CA HIS A 123 -2.05 -12.93 -8.19
C HIS A 123 -1.36 -11.56 -8.18
N ARG A 124 -2.01 -10.54 -7.60
CA ARG A 124 -1.43 -9.19 -7.50
C ARG A 124 -0.14 -9.17 -6.68
N LEU A 125 -0.09 -9.93 -5.59
CA LEU A 125 1.13 -10.09 -4.79
C LEU A 125 2.22 -10.82 -5.56
N GLY A 126 1.87 -11.83 -6.35
CA GLY A 126 2.80 -12.52 -7.24
C GLY A 126 3.42 -11.59 -8.29
N ASP A 127 2.59 -10.79 -8.96
CA ASP A 127 3.03 -9.79 -9.94
C ASP A 127 3.91 -8.71 -9.28
N LEU A 128 3.59 -8.31 -8.04
CA LEU A 128 4.42 -7.39 -7.27
C LEU A 128 5.82 -7.96 -7.03
N VAL A 129 5.93 -9.23 -6.60
CA VAL A 129 7.23 -9.87 -6.35
C VAL A 129 8.06 -9.96 -7.63
N GLU A 130 7.46 -10.37 -8.74
CA GLU A 130 8.12 -10.41 -10.05
C GLU A 130 8.67 -9.04 -10.45
N VAL A 131 7.82 -8.01 -10.38
CA VAL A 131 8.20 -6.63 -10.74
C VAL A 131 9.34 -6.14 -9.85
N SER A 132 9.28 -6.38 -8.54
CA SER A 132 10.34 -5.97 -7.62
C SER A 132 11.66 -6.67 -7.89
N VAL A 133 11.66 -8.00 -8.12
CA VAL A 133 12.88 -8.76 -8.41
C VAL A 133 13.50 -8.32 -9.73
N ASN A 134 12.69 -8.16 -10.78
CA ASN A 134 13.19 -7.73 -12.08
C ASN A 134 13.68 -6.27 -12.04
N PHE A 135 13.02 -5.40 -11.29
CA PHE A 135 13.49 -4.03 -11.09
C PHE A 135 14.85 -3.97 -10.37
N ILE A 136 15.07 -4.82 -9.37
CA ILE A 136 16.37 -4.91 -8.66
C ILE A 136 17.46 -5.38 -9.63
N ARG A 137 17.18 -6.41 -10.45
CA ARG A 137 18.11 -6.90 -11.47
C ARG A 137 18.46 -5.81 -12.49
N GLU A 138 17.46 -5.08 -12.99
CA GLU A 138 17.68 -3.99 -13.94
C GLU A 138 18.46 -2.83 -13.30
N ARG A 139 18.23 -2.54 -12.01
CA ARG A 139 18.99 -1.55 -11.25
C ARG A 139 20.47 -1.88 -11.20
N GLU A 140 20.80 -3.16 -11.05
CA GLU A 140 22.18 -3.66 -11.02
C GLU A 140 22.80 -3.69 -12.41
N ALA A 141 22.03 -4.03 -13.45
CA ALA A 141 22.51 -4.12 -14.83
C ALA A 141 22.65 -2.76 -15.54
N ASN A 142 21.75 -1.79 -15.27
CA ASN A 142 21.67 -0.53 -16.01
C ASN A 142 21.35 0.67 -15.09
N SER A 143 22.40 1.22 -14.48
CA SER A 143 22.29 2.34 -13.52
C SER A 143 21.70 3.62 -14.14
N LYS A 144 21.96 3.88 -15.44
CA LYS A 144 21.51 5.10 -16.12
C LYS A 144 20.01 5.08 -16.39
N LEU A 145 19.47 3.98 -16.91
CA LEU A 145 18.02 3.80 -17.09
C LEU A 145 17.30 3.89 -15.74
N THR A 146 17.87 3.24 -14.73
CA THR A 146 17.26 3.14 -13.41
C THR A 146 17.23 4.47 -12.67
N SER A 147 18.21 5.36 -12.88
CA SER A 147 18.18 6.71 -12.29
C SER A 147 16.99 7.56 -12.76
N LYS A 148 16.57 7.41 -14.02
CA LYS A 148 15.38 8.09 -14.57
C LYS A 148 14.09 7.47 -14.02
N LEU A 149 14.05 6.13 -13.98
CA LEU A 149 12.92 5.40 -13.45
C LEU A 149 12.71 5.69 -11.96
N LYS A 150 13.79 5.78 -11.18
CA LYS A 150 13.75 6.14 -9.75
C LYS A 150 13.00 7.45 -9.50
N ARG A 151 13.31 8.52 -10.26
CA ARG A 151 12.58 9.80 -10.13
C ARG A 151 11.10 9.67 -10.46
N ALA A 152 10.75 8.86 -11.46
CA ALA A 152 9.35 8.60 -11.80
C ALA A 152 8.63 7.81 -10.71
N LEU A 153 9.31 6.86 -10.07
CA LEU A 153 8.78 6.07 -8.95
C LEU A 153 8.61 6.91 -7.68
N GLU A 154 9.53 7.83 -7.39
CA GLU A 154 9.42 8.78 -6.27
C GLU A 154 8.21 9.71 -6.40
N GLN A 155 7.70 9.93 -7.62
CA GLN A 155 6.47 10.70 -7.87
C GLN A 155 5.19 9.89 -7.67
N GLN A 156 5.28 8.56 -7.51
CA GLN A 156 4.11 7.70 -7.33
C GLN A 156 3.82 7.48 -5.85
N SER A 157 2.60 7.84 -5.44
CA SER A 157 2.15 7.72 -4.05
C SER A 157 1.66 6.33 -3.64
N SER A 158 1.57 5.38 -4.59
CA SER A 158 1.04 4.03 -4.36
C SER A 158 1.82 2.96 -5.13
N ALA A 159 1.80 1.72 -4.62
CA ALA A 159 2.43 0.55 -5.25
C ALA A 159 1.90 0.31 -6.68
N ALA A 160 0.58 0.42 -6.88
CA ALA A 160 -0.02 0.29 -8.20
C ALA A 160 0.45 1.39 -9.19
N GLY A 161 0.67 2.61 -8.70
CA GLY A 161 1.29 3.68 -9.49
C GLY A 161 2.71 3.34 -9.91
N ARG A 162 3.52 2.84 -8.96
CA ARG A 162 4.90 2.38 -9.21
C ARG A 162 4.94 1.27 -10.25
N MET A 163 4.12 0.23 -10.11
CA MET A 163 4.05 -0.88 -11.08
C MET A 163 3.71 -0.40 -12.49
N ARG A 164 2.70 0.48 -12.65
CA ARG A 164 2.34 1.05 -13.96
C ARG A 164 3.47 1.88 -14.56
N ALA A 165 4.19 2.65 -13.74
CA ALA A 165 5.33 3.44 -14.20
C ALA A 165 6.47 2.54 -14.71
N ILE A 166 6.74 1.42 -14.04
CA ILE A 166 7.72 0.42 -14.47
C ILE A 166 7.30 -0.17 -15.82
N GLN A 167 6.07 -0.70 -15.92
CA GLN A 167 5.55 -1.30 -17.16
C GLN A 167 5.59 -0.31 -18.33
N TYR A 168 5.20 0.94 -18.09
CA TYR A 168 5.27 2.00 -19.09
C TYR A 168 6.71 2.24 -19.56
N SER A 169 7.66 2.32 -18.61
CA SER A 169 9.07 2.53 -18.92
C SER A 169 9.63 1.39 -19.77
N LEU A 170 9.35 0.14 -19.42
CA LEU A 170 9.79 -1.03 -20.19
C LEU A 170 9.27 -0.97 -21.63
N ARG A 171 7.97 -0.68 -21.77
CA ARG A 171 7.32 -0.55 -23.08
C ARG A 171 7.95 0.54 -23.95
N VAL A 172 8.22 1.72 -23.39
CA VAL A 172 8.81 2.86 -24.14
C VAL A 172 10.26 2.60 -24.53
N ASN A 173 11.01 1.84 -23.74
CA ASN A 173 12.40 1.49 -24.04
C ASN A 173 12.55 0.21 -24.86
N HIS A 174 11.44 -0.36 -25.37
CA HIS A 174 11.41 -1.63 -26.11
C HIS A 174 12.10 -2.79 -25.35
N GLN A 175 12.04 -2.75 -24.02
CA GLN A 175 12.50 -3.82 -23.15
C GLN A 175 11.31 -4.66 -22.73
N THR A 176 11.51 -5.97 -22.64
CA THR A 176 10.55 -6.90 -22.04
C THR A 176 11.30 -7.72 -21.00
N TRP A 177 10.69 -7.87 -19.83
CA TRP A 177 11.17 -8.84 -18.85
C TRP A 177 10.57 -10.19 -19.20
N GLU A 178 11.35 -11.24 -19.02
CA GLU A 178 10.84 -12.60 -19.17
C GLU A 178 9.79 -12.85 -18.08
N GLU A 179 8.55 -13.07 -18.50
CA GLU A 179 7.43 -13.29 -17.58
C GLU A 179 7.59 -14.63 -16.88
N TRP A 180 7.41 -14.64 -15.57
CA TRP A 180 7.38 -15.84 -14.78
C TRP A 180 6.12 -16.64 -15.05
N SER A 181 6.23 -17.97 -14.93
CA SER A 181 5.06 -18.83 -15.06
C SER A 181 4.01 -18.48 -13.99
N PRO A 182 2.70 -18.62 -14.32
CA PRO A 182 1.63 -18.33 -13.37
C PRO A 182 1.78 -19.08 -12.04
N ASP A 183 2.26 -20.33 -12.08
CA ASP A 183 2.50 -21.15 -10.89
C ASP A 183 3.53 -20.54 -9.94
N VAL A 184 4.61 -19.96 -10.47
CA VAL A 184 5.64 -19.29 -9.66
C VAL A 184 5.06 -18.05 -8.99
N LYS A 185 4.33 -17.23 -9.76
CA LYS A 185 3.70 -16.01 -9.23
C LYS A 185 2.67 -16.33 -8.15
N VAL A 186 1.84 -17.35 -8.36
CA VAL A 186 0.83 -17.79 -7.38
C VAL A 186 1.49 -18.23 -6.08
N VAL A 187 2.53 -19.07 -6.14
CA VAL A 187 3.20 -19.55 -4.93
C VAL A 187 3.89 -18.40 -4.18
N LEU A 188 4.55 -17.48 -4.90
CA LEU A 188 5.16 -16.31 -4.26
C LEU A 188 4.11 -15.38 -3.67
N GLY A 189 2.99 -15.15 -4.35
CA GLY A 189 1.86 -14.41 -3.82
C GLY A 189 1.25 -15.05 -2.57
N GLN A 190 1.12 -16.37 -2.54
CA GLN A 190 0.67 -17.13 -1.36
C GLN A 190 1.63 -16.99 -0.18
N ILE A 191 2.94 -17.02 -0.43
CA ILE A 191 3.96 -16.82 0.60
C ILE A 191 3.82 -15.42 1.22
N ILE A 192 3.77 -14.38 0.40
CA ILE A 192 3.64 -13.00 0.90
C ILE A 192 2.33 -12.83 1.66
N LEU A 193 1.22 -13.34 1.13
CA LEU A 193 -0.09 -13.31 1.80
C LEU A 193 -0.03 -13.97 3.18
N HIS A 194 0.50 -15.20 3.29
CA HIS A 194 0.60 -15.92 4.56
C HIS A 194 1.45 -15.16 5.57
N VAL A 195 2.63 -14.68 5.15
CA VAL A 195 3.51 -13.91 6.04
C VAL A 195 2.79 -12.69 6.58
N LEU A 196 2.12 -11.92 5.73
CA LEU A 196 1.43 -10.70 6.15
C LEU A 196 0.27 -10.98 7.09
N MET A 197 -0.52 -12.04 6.82
CA MET A 197 -1.61 -12.46 7.70
C MET A 197 -1.12 -13.01 9.04
N GLU A 198 -0.01 -13.74 9.08
CA GLU A 198 0.56 -14.30 10.31
C GLU A 198 1.26 -13.24 11.17
N SER A 199 1.79 -12.20 10.53
CA SER A 199 2.65 -11.19 11.20
C SER A 199 1.89 -9.93 11.60
N THR A 200 0.69 -9.72 11.08
CA THR A 200 -0.10 -8.51 11.31
C THR A 200 -1.55 -8.83 11.65
N ASP A 201 -2.16 -7.99 12.48
CA ASP A 201 -3.59 -8.09 12.84
C ASP A 201 -4.48 -7.28 11.87
N LEU A 202 -4.02 -7.03 10.64
CA LEU A 202 -4.68 -6.12 9.70
C LEU A 202 -5.75 -6.77 8.83
N PHE A 203 -5.65 -8.07 8.60
CA PHE A 203 -6.46 -8.77 7.61
C PHE A 203 -7.02 -10.05 8.17
N GLU A 204 -8.32 -10.24 7.93
CA GLU A 204 -9.02 -11.48 8.20
C GLU A 204 -9.69 -11.96 6.90
N THR A 205 -9.74 -13.27 6.70
CA THR A 205 -10.44 -13.87 5.56
C THR A 205 -11.87 -14.20 5.95
N GLU A 206 -12.84 -13.59 5.29
CA GLU A 206 -14.25 -13.93 5.44
C GLU A 206 -14.71 -14.87 4.32
N THR A 207 -15.48 -15.91 4.69
CA THR A 207 -16.19 -16.72 3.69
C THR A 207 -17.54 -16.08 3.42
N ARG A 208 -17.72 -15.51 2.23
CA ARG A 208 -19.03 -15.00 1.80
C ARG A 208 -19.77 -16.12 1.07
N GLU A 209 -20.90 -16.56 1.63
CA GLU A 209 -21.84 -17.41 0.89
C GLU A 209 -22.37 -16.61 -0.29
N VAL A 210 -21.98 -17.02 -1.50
CA VAL A 210 -22.51 -16.43 -2.73
C VAL A 210 -23.93 -16.97 -2.90
N ASN A 211 -24.92 -16.28 -2.33
CA ASN A 211 -26.33 -16.50 -2.64
C ASN A 211 -26.64 -15.98 -4.05
N ALA A 212 -25.95 -16.52 -5.06
CA ALA A 212 -26.38 -16.43 -6.44
C ALA A 212 -27.20 -17.68 -6.70
N SER A 213 -28.49 -17.51 -6.96
CA SER A 213 -29.33 -18.52 -7.58
C SER A 213 -28.58 -19.04 -8.80
N SER A 214 -28.03 -20.24 -8.73
CA SER A 214 -27.31 -20.81 -9.85
C SER A 214 -28.36 -21.15 -10.91
N TYR A 215 -28.48 -20.31 -11.94
CA TYR A 215 -29.09 -20.73 -13.19
C TYR A 215 -28.07 -21.59 -13.92
N PHE A 216 -28.04 -22.88 -13.56
CA PHE A 216 -27.67 -23.95 -14.47
C PHE A 216 -28.93 -24.46 -15.15
#